data_AF-A0A315ZT66-F1
#
_entry.id   AF-A0A315ZT66-F1
#
_cell.length_a   1.000
_cell.length_b   1.000
_cell.length_c   1.000
_cell.angle_alpha   90.00
_cell.angle_beta   90.00
_cell.angle_gamma   90.00
#
_symmetry.space_group_name_H-M   'P 1'
#
loop_
_entity.id
_entity.type
_entity.pdbx_description
1 polymer ?
#
loop_
_entity_poly.entity_id
_entity_poly.type
_entity_poly.pdbx_seq_one_letter_code
_entity_poly.pdbx_strand_id
1 'polypeptide(L)'
;ETLTYMEFPTQHWTRIRTNNTIERLNREIKRRTKAIGAFPDGQSALMLVCARLRHVAGTQWGIRRYMNMDHFINPGNDLLSDDIAG
;
A
#
# COMPACT_ATOMS: atom_id res chain seq x y z
N GLU A 1 -20.09 7.02 5.56
CA GLU A 1 -18.69 7.30 5.15
C GLU A 1 -18.09 6.24 4.21
N THR A 2 -18.89 5.34 3.61
CA THR A 2 -18.38 4.21 2.82
C THR A 2 -18.34 4.46 1.30
N LEU A 3 -18.90 5.58 0.83
CA LEU A 3 -19.01 5.89 -0.62
C LEU A 3 -18.03 6.95 -1.13
N THR A 4 -17.27 7.60 -0.25
CA THR A 4 -16.38 8.73 -0.61
C THR A 4 -15.30 8.33 -1.63
N TYR A 5 -14.97 7.03 -1.74
CA TYR A 5 -14.04 6.55 -2.77
C TYR A 5 -14.59 6.66 -4.21
N MET A 6 -15.91 6.80 -4.40
CA MET A 6 -16.53 6.96 -5.72
C MET A 6 -16.25 8.34 -6.35
N GLU A 7 -15.74 9.29 -5.56
CA GLU A 7 -15.32 10.62 -6.04
C GLU A 7 -13.96 10.57 -6.79
N PHE A 8 -13.26 9.43 -6.74
CA PHE A 8 -11.99 9.19 -7.42
C PHE A 8 -12.23 8.48 -8.78
N PRO A 9 -11.31 8.55 -9.75
CA PRO A 9 -11.38 7.76 -10.98
C PRO A 9 -11.56 6.26 -10.69
N THR A 10 -12.34 5.57 -11.53
CA THR A 10 -12.73 4.15 -11.36
C THR A 10 -11.51 3.22 -11.27
N GLN A 11 -10.42 3.57 -11.94
CA GLN A 11 -9.14 2.86 -11.93
C GLN A 11 -8.51 2.81 -10.52
N HIS A 12 -8.87 3.74 -9.62
CA HIS A 12 -8.35 3.81 -8.25
C HIS A 12 -9.26 3.15 -7.22
N TRP A 13 -10.53 2.88 -7.55
CA TRP A 13 -11.52 2.35 -6.60
C TRP A 13 -11.06 1.05 -5.94
N THR A 14 -10.54 0.10 -6.71
CA THR A 14 -10.04 -1.18 -6.18
C THR A 14 -8.87 -0.97 -5.21
N ARG A 15 -8.02 0.02 -5.45
CA ARG A 15 -6.86 0.32 -4.59
C ARG A 15 -7.23 1.08 -3.32
N ILE A 16 -8.24 1.95 -3.39
CA ILE A 16 -8.76 2.72 -2.24
C ILE A 16 -9.63 1.85 -1.34
N ARG A 17 -10.49 1.00 -1.94
CA ARG A 17 -11.40 0.12 -1.22
C ARG A 17 -10.69 -1.00 -0.46
N THR A 18 -9.49 -1.41 -0.91
CA THR A 18 -8.79 -2.56 -0.35
C THR A 18 -7.59 -2.17 0.50
N ASN A 19 -7.43 -2.84 1.64
CA ASN A 19 -6.32 -2.61 2.57
C ASN A 19 -5.19 -3.66 2.44
N ASN A 20 -5.15 -4.34 1.29
CA ASN A 20 -4.26 -5.47 1.01
C ASN A 20 -2.78 -5.15 1.32
N THR A 21 -2.37 -3.92 1.01
CA THR A 21 -1.00 -3.45 1.16
C THR A 21 -0.58 -3.37 2.64
N ILE A 22 -1.44 -2.79 3.48
CA ILE A 22 -1.20 -2.66 4.92
C ILE A 22 -1.32 -4.02 5.60
N GLU A 23 -2.30 -4.83 5.21
CA GLU A 23 -2.45 -6.19 5.73
C GLU A 23 -1.23 -7.07 5.47
N ARG A 24 -0.66 -6.99 4.26
CA ARG A 24 0.56 -7.71 3.91
C ARG A 24 1.74 -7.26 4.78
N LEU A 25 1.89 -5.95 4.98
CA LEU A 25 2.94 -5.38 5.82
C LEU A 25 2.81 -5.82 7.28
N ASN A 26 1.60 -5.75 7.83
CA ASN A 26 1.29 -6.18 9.19
C ASN A 26 1.54 -7.67 9.40
N ARG A 27 1.21 -8.50 8.40
CA ARG A 27 1.50 -9.94 8.44
C ARG A 27 3.00 -10.22 8.51
N GLU A 28 3.80 -9.48 7.74
CA GLU A 28 5.25 -9.62 7.75
C GLU A 28 5.87 -9.13 9.08
N ILE A 29 5.38 -8.02 9.63
CA ILE A 29 5.78 -7.54 10.96
C ILE A 29 5.47 -8.62 12.01
N LYS A 30 4.23 -9.14 12.03
CA LYS A 30 3.80 -10.18 12.97
C LYS A 30 4.62 -11.46 12.86
N ARG A 31 5.00 -11.85 11.64
CA ARG A 31 5.87 -13.02 11.40
C ARG A 31 7.26 -12.81 11.99
N ARG A 32 7.85 -11.63 11.81
CA ARG A 32 9.20 -11.30 12.32
C ARG A 32 9.24 -11.14 13.83
N THR A 33 8.22 -10.53 14.43
CA THR A 33 8.14 -10.41 15.89
C THR A 33 7.88 -11.75 16.56
N LYS A 34 7.06 -12.62 15.95
CA LYS A 34 6.82 -13.99 16.46
C LYS A 34 8.10 -14.84 16.55
N ALA A 35 9.03 -14.67 15.61
CA ALA A 35 10.30 -15.42 15.61
C ALA A 35 11.23 -15.03 16.77
N ILE A 36 11.07 -13.83 17.33
CA ILE A 36 11.91 -13.31 18.42
C ILE A 36 11.38 -13.76 19.78
N GLY A 37 10.08 -14.04 19.90
CA GLY A 37 9.45 -14.54 21.13
C GLY A 37 9.25 -13.44 22.18
N ALA A 38 10.33 -12.92 22.75
CA ALA A 38 10.31 -11.88 23.77
C ALA A 38 11.34 -10.77 23.44
N PHE A 39 10.91 -9.51 23.52
CA PHE A 39 11.80 -8.37 23.37
C PHE A 39 12.29 -7.89 24.74
N PRO A 40 13.56 -7.44 24.84
CA PRO A 40 14.11 -6.92 26.09
C PRO A 40 13.45 -5.61 26.53
N ASP A 41 12.96 -4.79 25.58
CA ASP A 41 12.15 -3.60 25.85
C ASP A 41 11.23 -3.24 24.65
N GLY A 42 10.32 -2.28 24.86
CA GLY A 42 9.43 -1.79 23.80
C GLY A 42 10.15 -1.03 22.67
N GLN A 43 11.29 -0.42 22.97
CA GLN A 43 12.09 0.33 21.97
C GLN A 43 12.74 -0.61 20.95
N SER A 44 13.19 -1.78 21.40
CA SER A 44 13.78 -2.85 20.60
C SER A 44 12.76 -3.40 19.60
N ALA A 45 11.52 -3.60 20.05
CA ALA A 45 10.41 -3.97 19.20
C ALA A 45 10.12 -2.88 18.16
N LEU A 46 10.06 -1.61 18.59
CA LEU A 46 9.83 -0.47 17.70
C LEU A 46 10.96 -0.34 16.65
N MET A 47 12.22 -0.45 17.05
CA MET A 47 13.37 -0.40 16.14
C MET A 47 13.29 -1.47 15.07
N LEU A 48 12.89 -2.70 15.41
CA LEU A 48 12.70 -3.76 14.43
C LEU A 48 11.60 -3.42 13.41
N VAL A 49 10.46 -2.90 13.90
CA VAL A 49 9.37 -2.47 13.01
C VAL A 49 9.84 -1.34 12.10
N CYS A 50 10.46 -0.29 12.64
CA CYS A 50 11.01 0.83 11.88
C CYS A 50 12.05 0.38 10.84
N ALA A 51 12.98 -0.51 11.23
CA ALA A 51 13.96 -1.08 10.31
C ALA A 51 13.27 -1.87 9.19
N ARG A 52 12.20 -2.61 9.51
CA ARG A 52 11.43 -3.34 8.49
C ARG A 52 10.70 -2.39 7.55
N LEU A 53 10.07 -1.34 8.07
CA LEU A 53 9.39 -0.32 7.29
C LEU A 53 10.36 0.37 6.34
N ARG A 54 11.52 0.80 6.83
CA ARG A 54 12.57 1.43 6.03
C ARG A 54 13.05 0.52 4.90
N HIS A 55 13.26 -0.77 5.19
CA HIS A 55 13.63 -1.72 4.16
C HIS A 55 12.54 -1.86 3.10
N VAL A 56 11.27 -2.01 3.48
CA VAL A 56 10.17 -2.12 2.51
C VAL A 56 10.06 -0.85 1.66
N ALA A 57 10.22 0.33 2.26
CA ALA A 57 10.25 1.60 1.55
C ALA A 57 11.39 1.68 0.52
N GLY A 58 12.55 1.10 0.82
CA GLY A 58 13.70 1.01 -0.10
C GLY A 58 13.60 -0.08 -1.18
N THR A 59 12.61 -0.96 -1.12
CA THR A 59 12.40 -1.99 -2.17
C THR A 59 11.59 -1.44 -3.34
N GLN A 60 11.55 -2.20 -4.44
CA GLN A 60 10.65 -1.96 -5.58
C GLN A 60 9.20 -1.68 -5.16
N TRP A 61 8.78 -2.24 -4.02
CA TRP A 61 7.46 -2.03 -3.46
C TRP A 61 7.21 -0.61 -2.94
N GLY A 62 8.21 0.01 -2.30
CA GLY A 62 8.10 1.40 -1.81
C GLY A 62 8.34 2.45 -2.90
N ILE A 63 9.05 2.09 -3.97
CA ILE A 63 9.37 2.98 -5.10
C ILE A 63 8.22 2.99 -6.13
N ARG A 64 7.40 1.93 -6.18
CA ARG A 64 6.32 1.82 -7.16
C ARG A 64 5.21 2.82 -6.88
N ARG A 65 4.83 3.59 -7.91
CA ARG A 65 3.70 4.53 -7.85
C ARG A 65 2.40 3.75 -7.59
N TYR A 66 1.86 3.87 -6.37
CA TYR A 66 0.66 3.12 -5.94
C TYR A 66 -0.64 3.68 -6.53
N MET A 67 -0.73 5.00 -6.76
CA MET A 67 -1.85 5.64 -7.46
C MET A 67 -1.30 6.56 -8.54
N ASN A 68 -1.85 6.47 -9.75
CA ASN A 68 -1.47 7.39 -10.81
C ASN A 68 -2.32 8.65 -10.75
N MET A 69 -1.70 9.80 -10.52
CA MET A 69 -2.43 11.07 -10.42
C MET A 69 -2.73 11.69 -11.78
N ASP A 70 -2.18 11.14 -12.87
CA ASP A 70 -2.41 11.62 -14.23
C ASP A 70 -3.90 11.59 -14.63
N HIS A 71 -4.68 10.64 -14.08
CA HIS A 71 -6.13 10.52 -14.28
C HIS A 71 -6.92 11.69 -13.69
N PHE A 72 -6.34 12.48 -12.77
CA PHE A 72 -6.96 13.71 -12.27
C PHE A 72 -6.64 14.93 -13.15
N ILE A 73 -5.55 14.89 -13.92
CA ILE A 73 -5.01 16.03 -14.66
C ILE A 73 -5.45 15.99 -16.13
N ASN A 74 -5.60 14.78 -16.71
CA ASN A 74 -6.05 14.57 -18.10
C ASN A 74 -7.24 13.60 -18.16
N PRO A 75 -8.47 14.06 -17.84
CA PRO A 75 -9.67 13.21 -17.89
C PRO A 75 -10.03 12.72 -19.31
N GLY A 76 -9.42 13.28 -20.36
CA GLY A 76 -9.66 12.89 -21.76
C GLY A 76 -8.95 11.60 -22.21
N ASN A 77 -7.99 11.07 -21.44
CA ASN A 77 -7.24 9.87 -21.82
C ASN A 77 -7.86 8.56 -21.30
N ASP A 78 -8.86 8.64 -20.43
CA ASP A 78 -9.46 7.46 -19.77
C ASP A 78 -10.37 6.64 -20.70
N LEU A 79 -10.81 7.20 -21.83
CA LEU A 79 -11.67 6.52 -22.81
C LEU A 79 -10.92 5.57 -23.76
N LEU A 80 -9.58 5.53 -23.72
CA LEU A 80 -8.77 4.67 -24.59
C LEU A 80 -8.10 3.49 -23.86
N SER A 81 -8.04 3.52 -22.52
CA SER A 81 -7.43 2.43 -21.74
C SER A 81 -8.36 1.26 -21.48
N ASP A 82 -9.68 1.47 -21.56
CA ASP A 82 -10.68 0.45 -21.27
C ASP A 82 -10.85 -0.57 -22.43
N ASP A 83 -10.33 -0.27 -23.63
CA ASP A 83 -10.47 -1.12 -24.82
C ASP A 83 -9.37 -2.20 -24.97
N ILE A 84 -8.33 -2.21 -24.11
CA ILE A 84 -7.17 -3.12 -24.25
C ILE A 84 -6.98 -4.06 -23.03
N ALA A 85 -7.82 -3.98 -22.00
CA ALA A 85 -7.80 -4.90 -20.86
C ALA A 85 -9.02 -5.82 -20.82
N GLY A 86 -9.25 -6.57 -21.92
CA GLY A 86 -10.09 -7.77 -21.97
C GLY A 86 -9.26 -9.04 -21.85
#